data_AF-A0A0A9G078-F1
#
_entry.id   AF-A0A0A9G078-F1
#
_cell.length_a   1.000
_cell.length_b   1.000
_cell.length_c   1.000
_cell.angle_alpha   90.00
_cell.angle_beta   90.00
_cell.angle_gamma   90.00
#
_symmetry.space_group_name_H-M   'P 1'
#
loop_
_entity.id
_entity.type
_entity.pdbx_description
1 polymer ?
#
loop_
_entity_poly.entity_id
_entity_poly.type
_entity_poly.pdbx_seq_one_letter_code
_entity_poly.pdbx_strand_id
1 'polypeptide(L)'
;MLEKVFSMHNRWEVYRGDSTNASNLLFSVKKTSIIQLKTEMDVFLAGNTEEQVCDFKIKGSYFERLCAFYLGNSDVMIAQMNRKFTVSNILLGKDTFGVTVFPHVDYVFIAALVVILDEIHRDRSD
;
A
#
# COMPACT_ATOMS: atom_id res chain seq x y z
N MET A 1 -11.93 -8.43 7.64
CA MET A 1 -12.19 -6.98 7.92
C MET A 1 -10.87 -6.40 8.44
N LEU A 2 -10.35 -5.28 7.92
CA LEU A 2 -9.13 -4.65 8.48
C LEU A 2 -9.52 -4.02 9.83
N GLU A 3 -9.34 -4.75 10.93
CA GLU A 3 -9.58 -4.18 12.25
C GLU A 3 -8.48 -3.19 12.61
N LYS A 4 -8.93 -1.96 12.91
CA LYS A 4 -8.10 -0.79 13.22
C LYS A 4 -7.49 -0.95 14.62
N VAL A 5 -6.40 -1.70 14.73
CA VAL A 5 -5.52 -1.64 15.91
C VAL A 5 -4.61 -0.42 15.73
N PHE A 6 -5.10 0.75 16.17
CA PHE A 6 -4.32 1.99 16.20
C PHE A 6 -3.21 1.88 17.26
N SER A 7 -2.10 1.26 16.89
CA SER A 7 -0.87 1.27 17.68
C SER A 7 0.16 2.16 16.95
N MET A 8 0.43 3.34 17.54
CA MET A 8 1.47 4.31 17.15
C MET A 8 1.40 4.86 15.71
N HIS A 9 0.36 5.66 15.44
CA HIS A 9 0.16 6.69 14.38
C HIS A 9 0.60 6.47 12.91
N ASN A 10 1.30 5.40 12.52
CA ASN A 10 1.85 5.21 11.17
C ASN A 10 2.03 3.73 10.77
N ARG A 11 1.39 2.77 11.45
CA ARG A 11 1.51 1.34 11.16
C ARG A 11 0.15 0.71 10.87
N TRP A 12 0.11 -0.13 9.85
CA TRP A 12 -1.02 -1.00 9.51
C TRP A 12 -0.55 -2.45 9.54
N GLU A 13 -1.42 -3.34 9.97
CA GLU A 13 -1.14 -4.76 10.09
C GLU A 13 -2.20 -5.55 9.34
N VAL A 14 -1.75 -6.55 8.59
CA VAL A 14 -2.63 -7.38 7.76
C VAL A 14 -2.55 -8.81 8.27
N TYR A 15 -3.72 -9.35 8.61
CA TYR A 15 -3.87 -10.66 9.21
C TYR A 15 -4.62 -11.61 8.26
N ARG A 16 -4.40 -12.91 8.45
CA ARG A 16 -5.11 -13.96 7.73
C ARG A 16 -6.57 -14.06 8.20
N GLY A 17 -7.50 -14.00 7.25
CA GLY A 17 -8.94 -14.11 7.52
C GLY A 17 -9.44 -12.94 8.36
N ASP A 18 -10.36 -13.21 9.28
CA ASP A 18 -10.92 -12.22 10.22
C ASP A 18 -10.28 -12.30 11.61
N SER A 19 -9.00 -12.67 11.68
CA SER A 19 -8.25 -12.77 12.93
C SER A 19 -7.40 -11.52 13.19
N THR A 20 -7.09 -11.25 14.45
CA THR A 20 -6.08 -10.28 14.90
C THR A 20 -5.00 -10.95 15.76
N ASN A 21 -4.93 -12.29 15.77
CA ASN A 21 -3.90 -13.02 16.49
C ASN A 21 -2.53 -12.81 15.83
N ALA A 22 -1.49 -12.59 16.65
CA ALA A 22 -0.12 -12.40 16.16
C ALA A 22 0.38 -13.55 15.27
N SER A 23 -0.05 -14.80 15.53
CA SER A 23 0.28 -15.96 14.70
C SER A 23 -0.34 -15.93 13.29
N ASN A 24 -1.35 -15.09 13.08
CA ASN A 24 -2.01 -14.88 11.80
C ASN A 24 -1.53 -13.61 11.08
N LEU A 25 -0.56 -12.88 11.64
CA LEU A 25 0.04 -11.73 10.96
C LEU A 25 0.68 -12.19 9.64
N LEU A 26 0.37 -11.50 8.55
CA LEU A 26 0.95 -11.74 7.24
C LEU A 26 2.07 -10.73 6.96
N PHE A 27 1.78 -9.45 7.16
CA PHE A 27 2.74 -8.37 7.01
C PHE A 27 2.27 -7.11 7.74
N SER A 28 3.20 -6.19 7.96
CA SER A 28 2.93 -4.83 8.42
C SER A 28 3.38 -3.81 7.38
N VAL A 29 2.73 -2.65 7.39
CA VAL A 29 3.07 -1.49 6.56
C VAL A 29 3.36 -0.34 7.49
N LYS A 30 4.53 0.27 7.33
CA LYS A 30 4.95 1.46 8.06
C LYS A 30 5.08 2.65 7.13
N LYS A 31 4.53 3.78 7.54
CA LYS A 31 4.73 5.04 6.86
C LYS A 31 6.12 5.60 7.19
N THR A 32 6.94 5.85 6.17
CA THR A 32 8.31 6.34 6.37
C THR A 32 8.47 7.83 6.06
N SER A 33 7.61 8.42 5.22
CA SER A 33 7.58 9.86 5.01
C SER A 33 6.22 10.35 4.54
N ILE A 34 5.90 11.61 4.88
CA ILE A 34 4.65 12.27 4.54
C ILE A 34 4.85 13.74 4.13
N ILE A 35 5.89 14.05 3.38
CA ILE A 35 5.89 15.34 2.68
C ILE A 35 4.70 15.30 1.73
N GLN A 36 3.79 16.28 1.81
CA GLN A 36 2.39 16.25 1.33
C GLN A 36 2.15 15.74 -0.12
N LEU A 37 3.19 15.58 -0.93
CA LEU A 37 3.13 15.13 -2.33
C LEU A 37 3.70 13.72 -2.57
N LYS A 38 4.54 13.18 -1.67
CA LYS A 38 5.25 11.92 -1.89
C LYS A 38 4.87 10.88 -0.84
N THR A 39 4.27 9.80 -1.31
CA THR A 39 3.97 8.60 -0.56
C THR A 39 5.22 7.71 -0.53
N GLU A 40 5.73 7.43 0.68
CA GLU A 40 6.74 6.40 0.91
C GLU A 40 6.33 5.51 2.09
N MET A 41 6.32 4.20 1.85
CA MET A 41 5.95 3.19 2.85
C MET A 41 6.85 1.97 2.73
N ASP A 42 7.19 1.42 3.88
CA ASP A 42 7.95 0.19 4.01
C ASP A 42 7.02 -0.95 4.44
N VAL A 43 7.15 -2.11 3.80
CA VAL A 43 6.36 -3.30 4.08
C VAL A 43 7.27 -4.39 4.63
N PHE A 44 6.87 -4.99 5.75
CA PHE A 44 7.62 -6.03 6.44
C PHE A 44 6.76 -7.28 6.53
N LEU A 45 7.23 -8.40 5.99
CA LEU A 45 6.58 -9.69 6.15
C LEU A 45 6.67 -10.14 7.61
N ALA A 46 5.72 -10.95 8.08
CA ALA A 46 5.69 -11.39 9.48
C ALA A 46 6.96 -12.11 9.96
N GLY A 47 7.70 -12.75 9.05
CA GLY A 47 8.99 -13.38 9.35
C GLY A 47 10.15 -12.41 9.54
N ASN A 48 10.01 -11.14 9.14
CA ASN A 48 11.03 -10.11 9.28
C ASN A 48 10.87 -9.38 10.62
N THR A 49 11.30 -10.03 11.70
CA THR A 49 11.12 -9.51 13.07
C THR A 49 12.10 -8.39 13.42
N GLU A 50 13.23 -8.29 12.73
CA GLU A 50 14.24 -7.25 12.99
C GLU A 50 13.84 -5.90 12.38
N GLU A 51 13.04 -5.92 11.31
CA GLU A 51 12.51 -4.75 10.58
C GLU A 51 13.59 -3.71 10.20
N GLN A 52 14.85 -4.13 10.01
CA GLN A 52 15.97 -3.26 9.60
C GLN A 52 15.96 -2.94 8.10
N VAL A 53 15.50 -3.90 7.29
CA VAL A 53 15.35 -3.77 5.84
C VAL A 53 13.95 -4.21 5.49
N CYS A 54 13.22 -3.40 4.72
CA CYS A 54 11.87 -3.75 4.27
C CYS A 54 11.90 -4.85 3.21
N ASP A 55 10.89 -5.72 3.22
CA ASP A 55 10.70 -6.76 2.21
C ASP A 55 10.10 -6.18 0.92
N PHE A 56 9.28 -5.14 1.04
CA PHE A 56 8.76 -4.37 -0.08
C PHE A 56 8.70 -2.89 0.23
N LYS A 57 8.68 -2.08 -0.82
CA LYS A 57 8.63 -0.62 -0.72
C LYS A 57 7.59 -0.05 -1.67
N ILE A 58 6.85 0.95 -1.19
CA ILE A 58 5.91 1.72 -2.00
C ILE A 58 6.47 3.13 -2.14
N LYS A 59 6.56 3.62 -3.38
CA LYS A 59 7.01 5.00 -3.70
C LYS A 59 6.04 5.65 -4.67
N GLY A 60 5.96 6.98 -4.66
CA GLY A 60 5.30 7.77 -5.68
C GLY A 60 4.24 8.71 -5.11
N SER A 61 3.23 9.06 -5.90
CA SER A 61 2.12 9.90 -5.46
C SER A 61 0.80 9.17 -5.64
N TYR A 62 0.07 8.98 -4.53
CA TYR A 62 -1.26 8.38 -4.59
C TYR A 62 -2.23 9.25 -5.39
N PHE A 63 -2.26 10.57 -5.13
CA PHE A 63 -3.19 11.50 -5.78
C PHE A 63 -2.96 11.61 -7.29
N GLU A 64 -1.71 11.53 -7.74
CA GLU A 64 -1.38 11.51 -9.18
C GLU A 64 -1.57 10.12 -9.82
N ARG A 65 -1.91 9.11 -9.01
CA ARG A 65 -2.03 7.70 -9.41
C ARG A 65 -0.71 7.13 -9.97
N LEU A 66 0.41 7.54 -9.39
CA LEU A 66 1.78 7.19 -9.80
C LEU A 66 2.52 6.36 -8.75
N CYS A 67 1.80 5.65 -7.87
CA CYS A 67 2.42 4.71 -6.94
C CYS A 67 3.03 3.52 -7.67
N ALA A 68 4.25 3.15 -7.28
CA ALA A 68 4.94 1.96 -7.72
C ALA A 68 5.39 1.14 -6.50
N PHE A 69 5.37 -0.18 -6.67
CA PHE A 69 5.64 -1.17 -5.63
C PHE A 69 6.91 -1.92 -6.01
N TYR A 70 7.84 -2.08 -5.07
CA TYR A 70 9.18 -2.61 -5.31
C TYR A 70 9.52 -3.74 -4.36
N LEU A 71 10.40 -4.65 -4.80
CA LEU A 71 11.02 -5.67 -3.96
C LEU A 71 12.12 -5.02 -3.10
N GLY A 72 11.87 -4.95 -1.80
CA GLY A 72 12.72 -4.28 -0.81
C GLY A 72 13.17 -2.88 -1.23
N ASN A 73 14.46 -2.60 -1.06
CA ASN A 73 15.08 -1.35 -1.51
C ASN A 73 15.64 -1.43 -2.95
N SER A 74 15.32 -2.47 -3.72
CA SER A 74 15.80 -2.61 -5.09
C SER A 74 14.96 -1.80 -6.09
N ASP A 75 15.41 -1.75 -7.34
CA ASP A 75 14.67 -1.17 -8.47
C ASP A 75 13.75 -2.19 -9.16
N VAL A 76 13.62 -3.41 -8.61
CA VAL A 76 12.70 -4.42 -9.13
C VAL A 76 11.28 -4.06 -8.76
N MET A 77 10.55 -3.50 -9.71
CA MET A 77 9.13 -3.19 -9.58
C MET A 77 8.30 -4.48 -9.64
N ILE A 78 7.29 -4.59 -8.78
CA ILE A 78 6.38 -5.76 -8.70
C ILE A 78 4.93 -5.39 -9.05
N ALA A 79 4.58 -4.10 -8.93
CA ALA A 79 3.32 -3.57 -9.40
C ALA A 79 3.42 -2.06 -9.65
N GLN A 80 2.49 -1.53 -10.44
CA GLN A 80 2.40 -0.10 -10.75
C GLN A 80 0.95 0.35 -10.81
N MET A 81 0.64 1.46 -10.15
CA MET A 81 -0.60 2.18 -10.31
C MET A 81 -0.57 2.97 -11.62
N ASN A 82 -1.64 2.85 -12.40
CA ASN A 82 -1.77 3.48 -13.70
C ASN A 82 -3.01 4.37 -13.73
N ARG A 83 -2.81 5.62 -14.14
CA ARG A 83 -3.92 6.55 -14.37
C ARG A 83 -4.73 6.08 -15.57
N LYS A 84 -6.02 5.78 -15.37
CA LYS A 84 -6.95 5.58 -16.48
C LYS A 84 -7.45 6.95 -16.95
N PHE A 85 -6.99 7.38 -18.12
CA PHE A 85 -7.53 8.55 -18.81
C PHE A 85 -8.77 8.12 -19.62
N THR A 86 -9.95 8.31 -19.06
CA THR A 86 -11.22 8.18 -19.79
C THR A 86 -11.89 9.55 -19.85
N VAL A 87 -12.47 9.92 -21.00
CA VAL A 87 -13.19 11.21 -21.18
C VAL A 87 -14.30 11.39 -20.11
N SER A 88 -14.90 10.28 -19.68
CA SER A 88 -15.87 10.22 -18.56
C SER A 88 -15.27 10.54 -17.18
N ASN A 89 -13.99 10.24 -16.92
CA ASN A 89 -13.33 10.53 -15.64
C ASN A 89 -13.09 12.03 -15.40
N ILE A 90 -13.07 12.83 -16.48
CA ILE A 90 -12.93 14.30 -16.40
C ILE A 90 -14.25 14.95 -15.96
N LEU A 91 -15.38 14.35 -16.32
CA LEU A 91 -16.72 14.91 -16.09
C LEU A 91 -17.36 14.44 -14.76
N LEU A 92 -17.06 13.22 -14.32
CA LEU A 92 -17.74 12.60 -13.17
C LEU A 92 -17.03 12.78 -11.83
N GLY A 93 -15.78 13.25 -11.81
CA GLY A 93 -15.03 13.43 -10.58
C GLY A 93 -14.70 12.11 -9.88
N LYS A 94 -13.39 11.90 -9.68
CA LYS A 94 -12.79 10.98 -8.70
C LYS A 94 -12.83 9.45 -8.99
N ASP A 95 -11.62 8.88 -8.93
CA ASP A 95 -11.29 7.56 -8.35
C ASP A 95 -11.26 6.27 -9.18
N THR A 96 -11.28 6.32 -10.52
CA THR A 96 -10.93 5.10 -11.29
C THR A 96 -9.44 5.09 -11.66
N PHE A 97 -8.67 4.18 -11.06
CA PHE A 97 -7.30 3.85 -11.46
C PHE A 97 -7.16 2.36 -11.75
N GLY A 98 -6.12 2.01 -12.52
CA GLY A 98 -5.72 0.62 -12.71
C GLY A 98 -4.49 0.31 -11.86
N VAL A 99 -4.27 -0.96 -11.56
CA VAL A 99 -2.99 -1.44 -11.02
C VAL A 99 -2.54 -2.60 -11.90
N THR A 100 -1.34 -2.49 -12.44
CA THR A 100 -0.69 -3.59 -13.14
C THR A 100 0.13 -4.36 -12.13
N VAL A 101 -0.18 -5.65 -11.97
CA VAL A 101 0.59 -6.59 -11.13
C VAL A 101 1.47 -7.42 -12.06
N PHE A 102 2.76 -7.51 -11.77
CA PHE A 102 3.71 -8.22 -12.62
C PHE A 102 3.65 -9.74 -12.41
N PRO A 103 4.15 -10.54 -13.37
CA PRO A 103 4.16 -12.00 -13.24
C PRO A 103 4.79 -12.48 -11.93
N HIS A 104 4.25 -13.57 -11.38
CA HIS A 104 4.71 -14.20 -10.13
C HIS A 104 4.50 -13.38 -8.84
N VAL A 105 3.76 -12.27 -8.91
CA VAL A 105 3.38 -11.45 -7.75
C VAL A 105 1.95 -11.79 -7.34
N ASP A 106 1.71 -11.94 -6.03
CA ASP A 106 0.37 -12.18 -5.48
C ASP A 106 -0.48 -10.90 -5.62
N TYR A 107 -1.56 -10.98 -6.40
CA TYR A 107 -2.45 -9.84 -6.64
C TYR A 107 -3.31 -9.49 -5.41
N VAL A 108 -3.57 -10.44 -4.51
CA VAL A 108 -4.30 -10.20 -3.25
C VAL A 108 -3.42 -9.40 -2.29
N PHE A 109 -2.12 -9.72 -2.24
CA PHE A 109 -1.15 -8.91 -1.51
C PHE A 109 -1.12 -7.46 -2.02
N ILE A 110 -1.02 -7.26 -3.35
CA ILE A 110 -1.04 -5.91 -3.92
C ILE A 110 -2.37 -5.20 -3.66
N ALA A 111 -3.51 -5.89 -3.77
CA ALA A 111 -4.82 -5.32 -3.49
C ALA A 111 -4.92 -4.83 -2.03
N ALA A 112 -4.39 -5.59 -1.07
CA ALA A 112 -4.36 -5.17 0.33
C ALA A 112 -3.52 -3.90 0.55
N LEU A 113 -2.36 -3.78 -0.12
CA LEU A 113 -1.55 -2.55 -0.06
C LEU A 113 -2.29 -1.34 -0.67
N VAL A 114 -3.04 -1.55 -1.75
CA VAL A 114 -3.86 -0.49 -2.37
C VAL A 114 -4.97 -0.02 -1.43
N VAL A 115 -5.63 -0.93 -0.72
CA VAL A 115 -6.64 -0.57 0.30
C VAL A 115 -6.01 0.25 1.43
N ILE A 116 -4.83 -0.14 1.91
CA ILE A 116 -4.09 0.63 2.93
C ILE A 116 -3.73 2.02 2.41
N LEU A 117 -3.27 2.14 1.16
CA LEU A 117 -2.99 3.43 0.53
C LEU A 117 -4.25 4.31 0.46
N ASP A 118 -5.39 3.73 0.09
CA ASP A 118 -6.66 4.44 -0.01
C ASP A 118 -7.13 4.95 1.37
N GLU A 119 -7.11 4.10 2.40
CA GLU A 119 -7.43 4.48 3.79
C GLU A 119 -6.58 5.67 4.26
N ILE A 120 -5.27 5.62 4.01
CA ILE A 120 -4.32 6.66 4.44
C ILE A 120 -4.58 8.03 3.81
N HIS A 121 -5.11 8.05 2.58
CA HIS A 121 -5.35 9.29 1.85
C HIS A 121 -6.81 9.77 1.97
N ARG A 122 -7.76 8.90 2.34
CA ARG A 122 -9.12 9.29 2.74
C ARG A 122 -9.11 10.08 4.05
N ASP A 123 -8.39 9.60 5.07
CA ASP A 123 -8.26 10.27 6.39
C ASP A 123 -7.64 11.69 6.37
N ARG A 124 -7.18 12.18 5.20
CA ARG A 124 -6.59 13.52 5.01
C ARG A 124 -7.46 14.50 4.24
N SER A 125 -8.58 14.03 3.72
CA SER A 125 -9.46 14.77 2.81
C SER A 125 -10.71 15.32 3.51
N ASP A 126 -10.87 15.02 4.80
CA ASP A 126 -11.88 15.56 5.72
C ASP A 126 -11.23 16.57 6.69
#